data_AF-A0A0G1UDT4-F1
#
_entry.id   AF-A0A0G1UDT4-F1
#
_cell.length_a   1.000
_cell.length_b   1.000
_cell.length_c   1.000
_cell.angle_alpha   90.00
_cell.angle_beta   90.00
_cell.angle_gamma   90.00
#
_symmetry.space_group_name_H-M   'P 1'
#
loop_
_entity.id
_entity.type
_entity.pdbx_description
1 polymer ?
#
loop_
_entity_poly.entity_id
_entity_poly.type
_entity_poly.pdbx_seq_one_letter_code
_entity_poly.pdbx_strand_id
1 'polypeptide(L)'
;MGKANPFGHLKKDPVMKRLIEKHGELKLVWETDVWEDLVDSIISQQLSDKAAATIGKRFRALFGKKFPRPGRVLAITNEKIRACGLSWSKVSYIKNIAEAIETGKLVLEKLGDMEDEEVMTELTKIKGVGQWTAEMTLMFSLFRPDVFSLGDAGLRAAVAKLYKVEKENLKEIARIAEKWRPHRSLAARYLWKSLER
;
A
#
# COMPACT_ATOMS: atom_id res chain seq x y z
N MET A 1 -12.24 -8.39 -25.89
CA MET A 1 -10.91 -8.48 -25.25
C MET A 1 -10.90 -9.67 -24.32
N GLY A 2 -10.10 -10.71 -24.62
CA GLY A 2 -9.96 -11.84 -23.70
C GLY A 2 -9.48 -11.35 -22.35
N LYS A 3 -10.15 -11.72 -21.25
CA LYS A 3 -9.72 -11.38 -19.90
C LYS A 3 -8.24 -11.77 -19.78
N ALA A 4 -7.36 -10.81 -19.53
CA ALA A 4 -5.98 -11.11 -19.23
C ALA A 4 -5.98 -12.22 -18.16
N ASN A 5 -5.19 -13.28 -18.36
CA ASN A 5 -5.05 -14.36 -17.41
C ASN A 5 -3.81 -14.09 -16.56
N PRO A 6 -3.91 -13.26 -15.49
CA PRO A 6 -2.74 -12.85 -14.74
C PRO A 6 -2.06 -14.03 -14.05
N PHE A 7 -2.83 -15.01 -13.57
CA PHE A 7 -2.29 -16.23 -12.96
C PHE A 7 -1.51 -17.07 -13.97
N GLY A 8 -2.06 -17.27 -15.18
CA GLY A 8 -1.38 -17.98 -16.26
C GLY A 8 -0.09 -17.28 -16.71
N HIS A 9 -0.10 -15.95 -16.76
CA HIS A 9 1.09 -15.16 -17.03
C HIS A 9 2.15 -15.34 -15.94
N LEU A 10 1.80 -15.14 -14.67
CA LEU A 10 2.74 -15.28 -13.54
C LEU A 10 3.30 -16.69 -13.40
N LYS A 11 2.53 -17.73 -13.74
CA LYS A 11 2.99 -19.14 -13.73
C LYS A 11 4.13 -19.44 -14.70
N LYS A 12 4.49 -18.53 -15.61
CA LYS A 12 5.70 -18.63 -16.44
C LYS A 12 6.99 -18.49 -15.60
N ASP A 13 6.92 -17.78 -14.48
CA ASP A 13 8.00 -17.74 -13.49
C ASP A 13 7.86 -18.95 -12.54
N PRO A 14 8.86 -19.86 -12.45
CA PRO A 14 8.79 -21.04 -11.59
C PRO A 14 8.57 -20.74 -10.11
N VAL A 15 9.07 -19.61 -9.60
CA VAL A 15 8.85 -19.21 -8.20
C VAL A 15 7.39 -18.82 -8.00
N MET A 16 6.85 -17.97 -8.87
CA MET A 16 5.44 -17.55 -8.80
C MET A 16 4.50 -18.72 -9.01
N LYS A 17 4.82 -19.64 -9.92
CA LYS A 17 4.06 -20.89 -10.11
C LYS A 17 3.90 -21.64 -8.80
N ARG A 18 5.00 -21.87 -8.07
CA ARG A 18 4.97 -22.56 -6.76
C ARG A 18 4.15 -21.81 -5.72
N LEU A 19 4.24 -20.47 -5.68
CA LEU A 19 3.44 -19.66 -4.76
C LEU A 19 1.94 -19.75 -5.08
N ILE A 20 1.57 -19.68 -6.35
CA ILE A 20 0.18 -19.79 -6.79
C ILE A 20 -0.37 -21.18 -6.51
N GLU A 21 0.40 -22.24 -6.77
CA GLU A 21 0.00 -23.62 -6.47
C GLU A 21 -0.15 -23.86 -4.96
N LYS A 22 0.75 -23.28 -4.14
CA LYS A 22 0.70 -23.41 -2.68
C LYS A 22 -0.49 -22.66 -2.06
N HIS A 23 -0.75 -21.44 -2.51
CA HIS A 23 -1.71 -20.53 -1.85
C HIS A 23 -3.06 -20.42 -2.55
N GLY A 24 -3.23 -21.07 -3.70
CA GLY A 24 -4.37 -20.92 -4.58
C GLY A 24 -4.43 -19.52 -5.22
N GLU A 25 -5.48 -19.29 -6.02
CA GLU A 25 -5.77 -17.97 -6.58
C GLU A 25 -6.21 -17.02 -5.47
N LEU A 26 -5.51 -15.89 -5.33
CA LEU A 26 -5.86 -14.88 -4.33
C LEU A 26 -7.16 -14.17 -4.74
N LYS A 27 -8.11 -14.11 -3.82
CA LYS A 27 -9.28 -13.24 -3.96
C LYS A 27 -8.83 -11.80 -3.69
N LEU A 28 -8.86 -10.97 -4.73
CA LEU A 28 -8.62 -9.55 -4.60
C LEU A 28 -9.90 -8.88 -4.10
N VAL A 29 -9.78 -8.11 -3.02
CA VAL A 29 -10.87 -7.28 -2.49
C VAL A 29 -10.74 -5.91 -3.16
N TRP A 30 -11.81 -5.45 -3.79
CA TRP A 30 -11.84 -4.22 -4.60
C TRP A 30 -12.64 -3.09 -3.94
N GLU A 31 -12.94 -3.22 -2.66
CA GLU A 31 -13.71 -2.23 -1.90
C GLU A 31 -12.79 -1.55 -0.89
N THR A 32 -12.20 -0.43 -1.29
CA THR A 32 -11.40 0.41 -0.40
C THR A 32 -11.73 1.88 -0.61
N ASP A 33 -11.63 2.64 0.47
CA ASP A 33 -11.73 4.10 0.47
C ASP A 33 -10.30 4.66 0.46
N VAL A 34 -9.95 5.46 -0.54
CA VAL A 34 -8.57 5.97 -0.73
C VAL A 34 -8.10 6.74 0.50
N TRP A 35 -8.99 7.47 1.16
CA TRP A 35 -8.65 8.21 2.37
C TRP A 35 -8.35 7.26 3.53
N GLU A 36 -9.16 6.22 3.72
CA GLU A 36 -8.92 5.17 4.70
C GLU A 36 -7.58 4.46 4.48
N ASP A 37 -7.30 4.06 3.24
CA ASP A 37 -6.06 3.38 2.87
C ASP A 37 -4.82 4.26 3.09
N LEU A 38 -4.90 5.56 2.77
CA LEU A 38 -3.82 6.51 3.03
C LEU A 38 -3.52 6.60 4.53
N VAL A 39 -4.56 6.71 5.38
CA VAL A 39 -4.39 6.78 6.83
C VAL A 39 -3.80 5.48 7.37
N ASP A 40 -4.32 4.32 6.95
CA ASP A 40 -3.80 3.02 7.38
C ASP A 40 -2.36 2.80 6.91
N SER A 41 -2.00 3.29 5.72
CA SER A 41 -0.62 3.30 5.22
C SER A 41 0.29 4.14 6.11
N ILE A 42 -0.11 5.34 6.52
CA ILE A 42 0.67 6.15 7.48
C ILE A 42 0.80 5.44 8.84
N ILE A 43 -0.27 4.81 9.31
CA ILE A 43 -0.26 4.05 10.57
C ILE A 43 0.74 2.89 10.48
N SER A 44 0.76 2.14 9.39
CA SER A 44 1.58 0.93 9.23
C SER A 44 3.07 1.19 8.99
N GLN A 45 3.46 2.39 8.51
CA GLN A 45 4.86 2.73 8.24
C GLN A 45 5.82 2.32 9.37
N GLN A 46 6.84 1.52 9.06
CA GLN A 46 7.88 1.07 9.99
C GLN A 46 7.36 0.30 11.23
N LEU A 47 6.19 -0.34 11.14
CA LEU A 47 5.63 -1.18 12.19
C LEU A 47 5.46 -2.64 11.72
N SER A 48 5.31 -3.55 12.69
CA SER A 48 4.75 -4.87 12.41
C SER A 48 3.25 -4.81 12.21
N ASP A 49 2.68 -5.78 11.50
CA ASP A 49 1.23 -5.86 11.24
C ASP A 49 0.41 -5.85 12.54
N LYS A 50 0.88 -6.57 13.57
CA LYS A 50 0.22 -6.60 14.89
C LYS A 50 0.21 -5.23 15.57
N ALA A 51 1.30 -4.48 15.47
CA ALA A 51 1.39 -3.13 16.03
C ALA A 51 0.50 -2.16 15.25
N ALA A 52 0.56 -2.19 13.92
CA ALA A 52 -0.28 -1.39 13.04
C ALA A 52 -1.78 -1.65 13.31
N ALA A 53 -2.20 -2.91 13.38
CA ALA A 53 -3.58 -3.29 13.68
C ALA A 53 -4.04 -2.78 15.06
N THR A 54 -3.18 -2.86 16.07
CA THR A 54 -3.50 -2.37 17.43
C THR A 54 -3.71 -0.86 17.44
N ILE A 55 -2.82 -0.11 16.78
CA ILE A 55 -2.90 1.36 16.71
C ILE A 55 -4.10 1.79 15.85
N GLY A 56 -4.33 1.14 14.71
CA GLY A 56 -5.47 1.38 13.83
C GLY A 56 -6.81 1.17 14.55
N LYS A 57 -6.93 0.10 15.35
CA LYS A 57 -8.12 -0.15 16.18
C LYS A 57 -8.37 1.00 17.17
N ARG A 58 -7.32 1.48 17.85
CA ARG A 58 -7.43 2.61 18.80
C ARG A 58 -7.79 3.92 18.09
N PHE A 59 -7.18 4.19 16.95
CA PHE A 59 -7.48 5.36 16.12
C PHE A 59 -8.95 5.38 15.70
N ARG A 60 -9.46 4.27 15.13
CA ARG A 60 -10.87 4.14 14.73
C ARG A 60 -11.82 4.29 15.92
N ALA A 61 -11.46 3.77 17.09
CA ALA A 61 -12.25 3.91 18.32
C ALA A 61 -12.43 5.36 18.78
N LEU A 62 -11.58 6.32 18.36
CA LEU A 62 -11.80 7.75 18.62
C LEU A 62 -13.02 8.32 17.90
N PHE A 63 -13.45 7.70 16.80
CA PHE A 63 -14.46 8.25 15.89
C PHE A 63 -15.75 7.42 15.83
N GLY A 64 -15.74 6.21 16.38
CA GLY A 64 -16.89 5.32 16.48
C GLY A 64 -16.89 4.21 15.43
N LYS A 65 -18.07 3.87 14.90
CA LYS A 65 -18.25 2.69 14.04
C LYS A 65 -17.80 2.87 12.59
N LYS A 66 -17.81 4.11 12.08
CA LYS A 66 -17.41 4.43 10.70
C LYS A 66 -16.03 5.08 10.69
N PHE A 67 -15.28 4.87 9.62
CA PHE A 67 -14.03 5.59 9.42
C PHE A 67 -14.30 7.10 9.37
N PRO A 68 -13.48 7.94 10.05
CA PRO A 68 -13.73 9.37 10.09
C PRO A 68 -13.52 10.01 8.73
N ARG A 69 -14.37 10.95 8.34
CA ARG A 69 -14.05 11.87 7.23
C ARG A 69 -12.84 12.76 7.59
N PRO A 70 -12.09 13.28 6.61
CA PRO A 70 -10.94 14.16 6.85
C PRO A 70 -11.20 15.29 7.85
N GLY A 71 -12.29 16.05 7.70
CA GLY A 71 -12.66 17.14 8.62
C GLY A 71 -12.90 16.70 10.07
N ARG A 72 -13.36 15.46 10.30
CA ARG A 72 -13.49 14.90 11.66
C ARG A 72 -12.13 14.66 12.29
N VAL A 73 -11.15 14.23 11.51
CA VAL A 73 -9.77 14.07 11.98
C VAL A 73 -9.16 15.44 12.28
N LEU A 74 -9.39 16.46 11.44
CA LEU A 74 -8.94 17.83 11.68
C LEU A 74 -9.50 18.42 12.98
N ALA A 75 -10.75 18.13 13.33
CA ALA A 75 -11.41 18.62 14.54
C ALA A 75 -10.89 18.01 15.87
N ILE A 76 -10.19 16.88 15.84
CA ILE A 76 -9.62 16.24 17.05
C ILE A 76 -8.22 16.77 17.33
N THR A 77 -7.88 17.00 18.60
CA THR A 77 -6.54 17.48 18.97
C THR A 77 -5.45 16.46 18.65
N ASN A 78 -4.25 16.93 18.34
CA ASN A 78 -3.13 16.05 17.96
C ASN A 78 -2.76 15.08 19.11
N GLU A 79 -2.92 15.50 20.36
CA GLU A 79 -2.66 14.70 21.56
C GLU A 79 -3.57 13.48 21.64
N LYS A 80 -4.86 13.63 21.29
CA LYS A 80 -5.81 12.51 21.26
C LYS A 80 -5.45 11.48 20.21
N ILE A 81 -5.04 11.92 19.02
CA ILE A 81 -4.58 11.03 17.95
C ILE A 81 -3.29 10.33 18.40
N ARG A 82 -2.33 11.08 18.95
CA ARG A 82 -1.08 10.55 19.49
C ARG A 82 -1.32 9.49 20.56
N ALA A 83 -2.27 9.68 21.46
CA ALA A 83 -2.61 8.74 22.53
C ALA A 83 -3.03 7.34 22.03
N CYS A 84 -3.37 7.20 20.74
CA CYS A 84 -3.62 5.89 20.12
C CYS A 84 -2.33 5.06 19.91
N GLY A 85 -1.15 5.67 20.06
CA GLY A 85 0.16 5.04 19.85
C GLY A 85 0.91 5.55 18.61
N LEU A 86 0.43 6.62 17.98
CA LEU A 86 1.10 7.23 16.83
C LEU A 86 2.27 8.14 17.29
N SER A 87 3.32 8.22 16.47
CA SER A 87 4.35 9.25 16.62
C SER A 87 3.79 10.63 16.23
N TRP A 88 4.42 11.70 16.72
CA TRP A 88 4.04 13.06 16.33
C TRP A 88 4.10 13.29 14.81
N SER A 89 5.11 12.71 14.14
CA SER A 89 5.23 12.80 12.69
C SER A 89 4.03 12.16 11.99
N LYS A 90 3.62 10.95 12.39
CA LYS A 90 2.45 10.28 11.81
C LYS A 90 1.15 11.04 12.05
N VAL A 91 0.99 11.67 13.22
CA VAL A 91 -0.14 12.56 13.49
C VAL A 91 -0.14 13.74 12.51
N SER A 92 1.00 14.41 12.34
CA SER A 92 1.12 15.50 11.36
C SER A 92 0.83 15.03 9.94
N TYR A 93 1.31 13.85 9.53
CA TYR A 93 1.08 13.34 8.17
C TYR A 93 -0.40 13.08 7.90
N ILE A 94 -1.11 12.42 8.81
CA ILE A 94 -2.55 12.22 8.71
C ILE A 94 -3.29 13.56 8.62
N LYS A 95 -2.88 14.56 9.42
CA LYS A 95 -3.45 15.91 9.38
C LYS A 95 -3.18 16.62 8.06
N ASN A 96 -1.98 16.51 7.51
CA ASN A 96 -1.61 17.11 6.23
C ASN A 96 -2.44 16.53 5.08
N ILE A 97 -2.65 15.20 5.07
CA ILE A 97 -3.50 14.54 4.07
C ILE A 97 -4.95 15.03 4.23
N ALA A 98 -5.46 15.05 5.47
CA ALA A 98 -6.82 15.51 5.74
C ALA A 98 -7.04 16.96 5.29
N GLU A 99 -6.09 17.85 5.58
CA GLU A 99 -6.13 19.24 5.17
C GLU A 99 -6.03 19.39 3.65
N ALA A 100 -5.18 18.61 2.98
CA ALA A 100 -5.09 18.62 1.52
C ALA A 100 -6.43 18.25 0.87
N ILE A 101 -7.16 17.28 1.44
CA ILE A 101 -8.49 16.87 0.95
C ILE A 101 -9.52 17.97 1.22
N GLU A 102 -9.62 18.45 2.46
CA GLU A 102 -10.64 19.46 2.84
C GLU A 102 -10.43 20.80 2.12
N THR A 103 -9.19 21.15 1.76
CA THR A 103 -8.88 22.37 1.00
C THR A 103 -8.94 22.17 -0.52
N GLY A 104 -9.24 20.97 -1.00
CA GLY A 104 -9.29 20.64 -2.44
C GLY A 104 -7.93 20.58 -3.13
N LYS A 105 -6.82 20.63 -2.38
CA LYS A 105 -5.46 20.41 -2.92
C LYS A 105 -5.25 18.95 -3.36
N LEU A 106 -5.95 18.01 -2.73
CA LEU A 106 -6.03 16.62 -3.14
C LEU A 106 -7.51 16.27 -3.39
N VAL A 107 -7.84 15.88 -4.61
CA VAL A 107 -9.20 15.43 -4.97
C VAL A 107 -9.15 13.94 -5.26
N LEU A 108 -9.59 13.11 -4.30
CA LEU A 108 -9.43 11.66 -4.34
C LEU A 108 -10.17 11.03 -5.52
N GLU A 109 -11.32 11.58 -5.86
CA GLU A 109 -12.20 11.10 -6.94
C GLU A 109 -11.53 11.18 -8.31
N LYS A 110 -10.56 12.10 -8.49
CA LYS A 110 -9.82 12.25 -9.74
C LYS A 110 -8.67 11.27 -9.90
N LEU A 111 -8.22 10.64 -8.81
CA LEU A 111 -7.04 9.78 -8.85
C LEU A 111 -7.24 8.53 -9.73
N GLY A 112 -8.47 8.04 -9.87
CA GLY A 112 -8.79 6.89 -10.73
C GLY A 112 -8.56 7.16 -12.21
N ASP A 113 -8.75 8.41 -12.64
CA ASP A 113 -8.65 8.86 -14.03
C ASP A 113 -7.22 9.28 -14.42
N MET A 114 -6.31 9.40 -13.45
CA MET A 114 -4.93 9.81 -13.65
C MET A 114 -4.02 8.64 -14.01
N GLU A 115 -2.98 8.88 -14.80
CA GLU A 115 -1.92 7.90 -15.03
C GLU A 115 -1.11 7.65 -13.74
N ASP A 116 -0.46 6.48 -13.65
CA ASP A 116 0.25 6.08 -12.43
C ASP A 116 1.29 7.12 -11.99
N GLU A 117 2.04 7.71 -12.94
CA GLU A 117 3.04 8.76 -12.67
C GLU A 117 2.42 10.07 -12.14
N GLU A 118 1.22 10.41 -12.60
CA GLU A 118 0.49 11.60 -12.16
C GLU A 118 -0.02 11.41 -10.73
N VAL A 119 -0.60 10.25 -10.42
CA VAL A 119 -1.01 9.90 -9.05
C VAL A 119 0.19 9.94 -8.10
N MET A 120 1.33 9.36 -8.50
CA MET A 120 2.57 9.41 -7.71
C MET A 120 3.00 10.85 -7.44
N THR A 121 2.95 11.70 -8.45
CA THR A 121 3.31 13.13 -8.35
C THR A 121 2.36 13.89 -7.44
N GLU A 122 1.04 13.70 -7.57
CA GLU A 122 0.05 14.38 -6.73
C GLU A 122 0.17 13.96 -5.26
N LEU A 123 0.24 12.65 -4.99
CA LEU A 123 0.32 12.13 -3.63
C LEU A 123 1.60 12.55 -2.91
N THR A 124 2.75 12.53 -3.61
CA THR A 124 4.06 12.83 -2.99
C THR A 124 4.30 14.32 -2.71
N LYS A 125 3.44 15.22 -3.19
CA LYS A 125 3.42 16.63 -2.74
C LYS A 125 3.05 16.76 -1.26
N ILE A 126 2.34 15.78 -0.70
CA ILE A 126 1.82 15.85 0.66
C ILE A 126 2.90 15.36 1.64
N LYS A 127 3.35 16.26 2.52
CA LYS A 127 4.34 15.91 3.55
C LYS A 127 3.86 14.74 4.39
N GLY A 128 4.58 13.63 4.31
CA GLY A 128 4.27 12.36 4.99
C GLY A 128 3.89 11.23 4.05
N VAL A 129 3.53 11.54 2.80
CA VAL A 129 3.25 10.58 1.74
C VAL A 129 4.48 10.47 0.86
N GLY A 130 5.26 9.42 1.06
CA GLY A 130 6.42 9.12 0.22
C GLY A 130 6.07 8.17 -0.92
N GLN A 131 7.06 7.86 -1.76
CA GLN A 131 6.93 6.93 -2.88
C GLN A 131 6.23 5.62 -2.49
N TRP A 132 6.68 4.97 -1.42
CA TRP A 132 6.10 3.71 -0.96
C TRP A 132 4.60 3.83 -0.67
N THR A 133 4.16 4.91 0.00
CA THR A 133 2.74 5.13 0.32
C THR A 133 1.89 5.39 -0.92
N ALA A 134 2.42 6.13 -1.90
CA ALA A 134 1.76 6.34 -3.18
C ALA A 134 1.65 5.03 -3.98
N GLU A 135 2.69 4.19 -3.98
CA GLU A 135 2.65 2.84 -4.59
C GLU A 135 1.62 1.92 -3.92
N MET A 136 1.49 1.98 -2.59
CA MET A 136 0.43 1.25 -1.87
C MET A 136 -0.96 1.74 -2.29
N THR A 137 -1.13 3.06 -2.46
CA THR A 137 -2.39 3.65 -2.93
C THR A 137 -2.74 3.19 -4.34
N LEU A 138 -1.76 3.17 -5.25
CA LEU A 138 -1.95 2.64 -6.61
C LEU A 138 -2.40 1.16 -6.58
N MET A 139 -1.79 0.35 -5.71
CA MET A 139 -2.04 -1.10 -5.66
C MET A 139 -3.35 -1.49 -4.95
N PHE A 140 -3.65 -0.85 -3.83
CA PHE A 140 -4.74 -1.25 -2.93
C PHE A 140 -5.98 -0.38 -3.05
N SER A 141 -5.84 0.88 -3.47
CA SER A 141 -6.97 1.81 -3.61
C SER A 141 -7.38 2.04 -5.05
N LEU A 142 -6.39 2.17 -5.95
CA LEU A 142 -6.64 2.41 -7.38
C LEU A 142 -6.48 1.15 -8.23
N PHE A 143 -6.19 0.02 -7.59
CA PHE A 143 -6.29 -1.29 -8.21
C PHE A 143 -5.41 -1.46 -9.46
N ARG A 144 -4.31 -0.69 -9.54
CA ARG A 144 -3.38 -0.71 -10.66
C ARG A 144 -2.67 -2.07 -10.71
N PRO A 145 -2.71 -2.78 -11.85
CA PRO A 145 -2.25 -4.17 -11.92
C PRO A 145 -0.71 -4.28 -11.96
N ASP A 146 -0.01 -3.21 -12.30
CA ASP A 146 1.41 -3.26 -12.63
C ASP A 146 2.31 -2.42 -11.71
N VAL A 147 2.13 -2.54 -10.39
CA VAL A 147 2.94 -1.82 -9.39
C VAL A 147 3.86 -2.79 -8.64
N PHE A 148 5.12 -2.41 -8.45
CA PHE A 148 6.07 -3.11 -7.59
C PHE A 148 6.93 -2.10 -6.82
N SER A 149 6.83 -2.11 -5.49
CA SER A 149 7.58 -1.18 -4.65
C SER A 149 8.96 -1.72 -4.29
N LEU A 150 10.03 -1.12 -4.84
CA LEU A 150 11.41 -1.39 -4.40
C LEU A 150 11.69 -0.84 -3.00
N GLY A 151 10.92 0.16 -2.55
CA GLY A 151 11.00 0.70 -1.20
C GLY A 151 10.47 -0.27 -0.13
N ASP A 152 9.65 -1.25 -0.52
CA ASP A 152 9.04 -2.20 0.41
C ASP A 152 10.06 -3.25 0.89
N ALA A 153 10.39 -3.20 2.18
CA ALA A 153 11.35 -4.11 2.78
C ALA A 153 10.86 -5.58 2.79
N GLY A 154 9.54 -5.80 2.83
CA GLY A 154 8.92 -7.11 2.77
C GLY A 154 9.06 -7.72 1.38
N LEU A 155 8.72 -6.98 0.32
CA LEU A 155 8.90 -7.42 -1.07
C LEU A 155 10.37 -7.75 -1.35
N ARG A 156 11.30 -6.88 -0.94
CA ARG A 156 12.74 -7.17 -1.09
C ARG A 156 13.17 -8.42 -0.34
N ALA A 157 12.69 -8.62 0.89
CA ALA A 157 13.01 -9.82 1.67
C ALA A 157 12.43 -11.10 1.04
N ALA A 158 11.21 -11.05 0.52
CA ALA A 158 10.57 -12.17 -0.17
C ALA A 158 11.34 -12.53 -1.45
N VAL A 159 11.68 -11.55 -2.28
CA VAL A 159 12.46 -11.78 -3.51
C VAL A 159 13.84 -12.33 -3.18
N ALA A 160 14.55 -11.72 -2.23
CA ALA A 160 15.87 -12.18 -1.79
C ALA A 160 15.85 -13.66 -1.37
N LYS A 161 14.88 -14.04 -0.53
CA LYS A 161 14.72 -15.41 -0.05
C LYS A 161 14.37 -16.40 -1.16
N LEU A 162 13.43 -16.05 -2.04
CA LEU A 162 12.86 -16.97 -3.02
C LEU A 162 13.71 -17.13 -4.28
N TYR A 163 14.38 -16.05 -4.70
CA TYR A 163 15.23 -16.01 -5.89
C TYR A 163 16.73 -16.12 -5.57
N LYS A 164 17.09 -16.23 -4.28
CA LYS A 164 18.47 -16.37 -3.78
C LYS A 164 19.37 -15.22 -4.24
N VAL A 165 18.90 -14.00 -4.03
CA VAL A 165 19.62 -12.76 -4.32
C VAL A 165 19.77 -11.91 -3.05
N GLU A 166 20.72 -10.99 -3.04
CA GLU A 166 20.89 -10.06 -1.91
C GLU A 166 19.73 -9.06 -1.83
N LYS A 167 19.22 -8.82 -0.62
CA LYS A 167 18.10 -7.91 -0.35
C LYS A 167 18.42 -6.45 -0.69
N GLU A 168 19.70 -6.09 -0.65
CA GLU A 168 20.22 -4.76 -0.95
C GLU A 168 20.51 -4.58 -2.45
N ASN A 169 20.48 -5.65 -3.26
CA ASN A 169 20.69 -5.56 -4.70
C ASN A 169 19.39 -5.15 -5.44
N LEU A 170 19.03 -3.88 -5.32
CA LEU A 170 17.80 -3.32 -5.89
C LEU A 170 17.72 -3.50 -7.42
N LYS A 171 18.86 -3.44 -8.11
CA LYS A 171 18.93 -3.60 -9.57
C LYS A 171 18.51 -5.01 -9.99
N GLU A 172 18.98 -6.03 -9.28
CA GLU A 172 18.61 -7.41 -9.58
C GLU A 172 17.15 -7.71 -9.18
N ILE A 173 16.69 -7.18 -8.05
CA ILE A 173 15.28 -7.28 -7.65
C ILE A 173 14.36 -6.66 -8.71
N ALA A 174 14.71 -5.47 -9.21
CA ALA A 174 13.96 -4.81 -10.29
C ALA A 174 13.93 -5.67 -11.55
N ARG A 175 15.08 -6.22 -11.98
CA ARG A 175 15.17 -7.11 -13.15
C ARG A 175 14.30 -8.36 -13.01
N ILE A 176 14.22 -8.93 -11.81
CA ILE A 176 13.34 -10.07 -11.52
C ILE A 176 11.87 -9.64 -11.63
N ALA A 177 11.52 -8.49 -11.06
CA ALA A 177 10.15 -7.98 -11.06
C ALA A 177 9.60 -7.68 -12.47
N GLU A 178 10.46 -7.33 -13.43
CA GLU A 178 10.07 -7.13 -14.84
C GLU A 178 9.43 -8.37 -15.48
N LYS A 179 9.74 -9.57 -15.00
CA LYS A 179 9.13 -10.83 -15.50
C LYS A 179 7.64 -10.93 -15.24
N TRP A 180 7.11 -10.13 -14.32
CA TRP A 180 5.72 -10.20 -13.88
C TRP A 180 4.84 -9.14 -14.52
N ARG A 181 5.39 -8.24 -15.35
CA ARG A 181 4.60 -7.23 -16.06
C ARG A 181 3.62 -7.89 -17.04
N PRO A 182 2.35 -7.42 -17.13
CA PRO A 182 1.81 -6.21 -16.51
C PRO A 182 1.04 -6.49 -15.20
N HIS A 183 1.43 -7.51 -14.44
CA HIS A 183 0.71 -8.04 -13.27
C HIS A 183 1.55 -8.02 -11.98
N ARG A 184 2.48 -7.06 -11.88
CA ARG A 184 3.40 -6.94 -10.74
C ARG A 184 2.68 -6.77 -9.40
N SER A 185 1.52 -6.13 -9.37
CA SER A 185 0.72 -5.99 -8.14
C SER A 185 0.21 -7.33 -7.60
N LEU A 186 -0.16 -8.25 -8.49
CA LEU A 186 -0.56 -9.60 -8.07
C LEU A 186 0.65 -10.41 -7.60
N ALA A 187 1.79 -10.29 -8.28
CA ALA A 187 3.05 -10.89 -7.84
C ALA A 187 3.47 -10.41 -6.44
N ALA A 188 3.38 -9.10 -6.17
CA ALA A 188 3.67 -8.51 -4.87
C ALA A 188 2.82 -9.13 -3.74
N ARG A 189 1.52 -9.36 -3.99
CA ARG A 189 0.62 -10.03 -3.04
C ARG A 189 1.04 -11.46 -2.71
N TYR A 190 1.49 -12.24 -3.69
CA TYR A 190 2.05 -13.57 -3.43
C TYR A 190 3.38 -13.51 -2.67
N LEU A 191 4.22 -12.51 -2.93
CA LEU A 191 5.47 -12.31 -2.22
C LEU A 191 5.24 -11.99 -0.74
N TRP A 192 4.33 -11.06 -0.41
CA TRP A 192 3.96 -10.81 0.99
C TRP A 192 3.38 -12.06 1.65
N LYS A 193 2.47 -12.78 0.98
CA LYS A 193 1.90 -14.03 1.50
C LYS A 193 2.95 -15.12 1.75
N SER A 194 4.07 -15.10 1.03
CA SER A 194 5.17 -16.04 1.26
C SER A 194 5.95 -15.81 2.56
N LEU A 195 5.77 -14.63 3.18
CA LEU A 195 6.40 -14.24 4.45
C LEU A 195 5.50 -14.53 5.66
N GLU A 196 4.20 -14.71 5.44
CA GLU A 196 3.27 -15.17 6.46
C GLU A 196 3.66 -16.58 6.92
N ARG A 197 3.63 -16.80 8.24
CA ARG A 197 3.99 -18.09 8.86
C ARG A 197 2.77 -18.97 9.00
#